data_AF-A0A923U965-F1
#
_entry.id   AF-A0A923U965-F1
#
_cell.length_a   1.000
_cell.length_b   1.000
_cell.length_c   1.000
_cell.angle_alpha   90.00
_cell.angle_beta   90.00
_cell.angle_gamma   90.00
#
_symmetry.space_group_name_H-M   'P 1'
#
loop_
_entity.id
_entity.type
_entity.pdbx_description
1 polymer ?
#
loop_
_entity_poly.entity_id
_entity_poly.type
_entity_poly.pdbx_seq_one_letter_code
_entity_poly.pdbx_strand_id
1 'polypeptide(L)'
;MITRPGEKFSWPSPQDRAKRLGTALTTFCGVYTVGHTAVAGSDLMDSRLSGLARLLANSIVAECPADTEALGLLALIEFGEARGVARTTPEGLPLTLAEVDRSAWGRQRIQRGLQLAATALPGGGRFALQTGIAGLHSSAA
;
A
#
# COMPACT_ATOMS: atom_id res chain seq x y z
N MET A 1 -2.27 -18.92 -19.26
CA MET A 1 -1.96 -19.80 -18.11
C MET A 1 -1.51 -21.13 -18.71
N ILE A 2 -0.23 -21.48 -18.62
CA ILE A 2 0.31 -22.68 -19.28
C ILE A 2 0.17 -23.85 -18.30
N THR A 3 -0.88 -24.65 -18.43
CA THR A 3 -1.02 -25.93 -17.72
C THR A 3 -0.23 -27.00 -18.46
N ARG A 4 0.52 -27.83 -17.72
CA ARG A 4 1.07 -29.07 -18.28
C ARG A 4 -0.10 -30.00 -18.68
N PRO A 5 0.01 -30.79 -19.76
CA PRO A 5 -1.06 -31.70 -20.17
C PRO A 5 -1.40 -32.68 -19.02
N GLY A 6 -2.63 -32.62 -18.52
CA GLY A 6 -3.16 -33.53 -17.49
C GLY A 6 -3.46 -32.91 -16.12
N GLU A 7 -2.97 -31.72 -15.80
CA GLU A 7 -3.31 -31.04 -14.53
C GLU A 7 -4.58 -30.19 -14.70
N LYS A 8 -5.63 -30.50 -13.93
CA LYS A 8 -6.82 -29.66 -13.83
C LYS A 8 -6.49 -28.48 -12.93
N PHE A 9 -6.68 -27.26 -13.44
CA PHE A 9 -6.65 -26.05 -12.60
C PHE A 9 -7.67 -26.22 -11.47
N SER A 10 -7.21 -26.01 -10.24
CA SER A 10 -8.06 -25.95 -9.05
C SER A 10 -7.73 -24.69 -8.26
N TRP A 11 -8.73 -24.12 -7.61
CA TRP A 11 -8.51 -22.99 -6.73
C TRP A 11 -7.67 -23.40 -5.52
N PRO A 12 -6.73 -22.55 -5.06
CA PRO A 12 -5.92 -22.86 -3.89
C PRO A 12 -6.82 -23.03 -2.65
N SER A 13 -6.50 -24.04 -1.84
CA SER A 13 -7.16 -24.29 -0.56
C SER A 13 -6.97 -23.09 0.40
N PRO A 14 -7.78 -22.98 1.46
CA PRO A 14 -7.54 -21.96 2.49
C PRO A 14 -6.14 -22.01 3.09
N GLN A 15 -5.57 -23.22 3.30
CA GLN A 15 -4.19 -23.35 3.80
C GLN A 15 -3.16 -22.86 2.77
N ASP A 16 -3.36 -23.13 1.47
CA ASP A 16 -2.46 -22.63 0.43
C ASP A 16 -2.52 -21.12 0.30
N ARG A 17 -3.71 -20.53 0.43
CA ARG A 17 -3.90 -19.07 0.43
C ARG A 17 -3.17 -18.44 1.62
N ALA A 18 -3.34 -18.97 2.82
CA ALA A 18 -2.65 -18.49 4.02
C ALA A 18 -1.13 -18.55 3.88
N LYS A 19 -0.57 -19.65 3.35
CA LYS A 19 0.88 -19.79 3.08
C LYS A 19 1.39 -18.77 2.06
N ARG A 20 0.56 -18.32 1.13
CA ARG A 20 0.92 -17.38 0.05
C ARG A 20 0.68 -15.92 0.42
N LEU A 21 -0.04 -15.65 1.51
CA LEU A 21 -0.47 -14.30 1.88
C LEU A 21 0.73 -13.34 2.02
N GLY A 22 1.78 -13.72 2.74
CA GLY A 22 2.97 -12.90 2.90
C GLY A 22 3.65 -12.54 1.57
N THR A 23 3.71 -13.49 0.63
CA THR A 23 4.23 -13.26 -0.72
C THR A 23 3.33 -12.29 -1.50
N ALA A 24 2.00 -12.46 -1.43
CA ALA A 24 1.06 -11.56 -2.08
C ALA A 24 1.18 -10.13 -1.54
N LEU A 25 1.23 -9.94 -0.22
CA LEU A 25 1.43 -8.63 0.42
C LEU A 25 2.75 -7.99 -0.01
N THR A 26 3.83 -8.78 -0.08
CA THR A 26 5.13 -8.31 -0.58
C THR A 26 5.06 -7.87 -2.04
N THR A 27 4.39 -8.65 -2.89
CA THR A 27 4.17 -8.29 -4.30
C THR A 27 3.36 -7.00 -4.43
N PHE A 28 2.28 -6.84 -3.65
CA PHE A 28 1.44 -5.65 -3.70
C PHE A 28 2.20 -4.41 -3.22
N CYS A 29 3.01 -4.54 -2.18
CA CYS A 29 3.94 -3.49 -1.76
C CYS A 29 4.91 -3.14 -2.90
N GLY A 30 5.44 -4.13 -3.61
CA GLY A 30 6.31 -3.91 -4.77
C GLY A 30 5.61 -3.13 -5.90
N VAL A 31 4.39 -3.54 -6.27
CA VAL A 31 3.57 -2.83 -7.27
C VAL A 31 3.31 -1.40 -6.82
N TYR A 32 2.99 -1.19 -5.54
CA TYR A 32 2.79 0.14 -4.98
C TYR A 32 4.06 0.98 -5.08
N THR A 33 5.20 0.45 -4.62
CA THR A 33 6.49 1.16 -4.67
C THR A 33 6.83 1.57 -6.10
N VAL A 34 6.72 0.66 -7.06
CA VAL A 34 7.00 0.97 -8.48
C VAL A 34 6.08 2.06 -9.01
N GLY A 35 4.78 1.99 -8.68
CA GLY A 35 3.82 3.03 -9.04
C GLY A 35 4.12 4.37 -8.38
N HIS A 36 4.45 4.36 -7.09
CA HIS A 36 4.66 5.54 -6.26
C HIS A 36 5.99 6.27 -6.52
N THR A 37 7.01 5.57 -7.02
CA THR A 37 8.32 6.17 -7.33
C THR A 37 8.57 6.38 -8.82
N ALA A 38 7.68 5.88 -9.69
CA ALA A 38 7.83 5.81 -11.14
C ALA A 38 9.23 5.34 -11.60
N VAL A 39 9.44 4.03 -11.60
CA VAL A 39 10.74 3.42 -11.93
C VAL A 39 11.11 3.54 -13.42
N ALA A 40 10.16 3.91 -14.29
CA ALA A 40 10.40 4.22 -15.71
C ALA A 40 9.29 5.13 -16.28
N GLY A 41 9.67 6.26 -16.90
CA GLY A 41 8.74 7.23 -17.52
C GLY A 41 9.14 8.69 -17.24
N SER A 42 8.48 9.63 -17.92
CA SER A 42 8.58 11.07 -17.63
C SER A 42 7.74 11.51 -16.41
N ASP A 43 6.79 10.66 -16.00
CA ASP A 43 5.88 10.94 -14.89
C ASP A 43 6.52 10.51 -13.56
N LEU A 44 6.29 11.29 -12.50
CA LEU A 44 6.81 11.01 -11.15
C LEU A 44 6.01 9.92 -10.41
N MET A 45 4.86 9.50 -10.94
CA MET A 45 4.01 8.44 -10.38
C MET A 45 3.19 7.73 -11.48
N ASP A 46 3.18 6.40 -11.51
CA ASP A 46 2.18 5.62 -12.27
C ASP A 46 0.95 5.38 -11.37
N SER A 47 -0.03 6.27 -11.50
CA SER A 47 -1.29 6.25 -10.74
C SER A 47 -2.15 5.01 -10.98
N ARG A 48 -1.98 4.34 -12.13
CA ARG A 48 -2.67 3.08 -12.43
C ARG A 48 -2.07 1.94 -11.60
N LEU A 49 -0.75 1.88 -11.45
CA LEU A 49 -0.10 0.88 -10.61
C LEU A 49 -0.34 1.14 -9.11
N SER A 50 -0.25 2.39 -8.65
CA SER A 50 -0.56 2.70 -7.25
C SER A 50 -2.04 2.41 -6.93
N GLY A 51 -2.94 2.77 -7.85
CA GLY A 51 -4.36 2.45 -7.77
C GLY A 51 -4.65 0.94 -7.75
N LEU A 52 -3.97 0.16 -8.59
CA LEU A 52 -4.08 -1.30 -8.62
C LEU A 52 -3.59 -1.94 -7.32
N ALA A 53 -2.43 -1.51 -6.80
CA ALA A 53 -1.91 -2.01 -5.53
C ALA A 53 -2.88 -1.72 -4.37
N ARG A 54 -3.47 -0.53 -4.34
CA ARG A 54 -4.50 -0.18 -3.36
C ARG A 54 -5.75 -1.05 -3.51
N LEU A 55 -6.21 -1.31 -4.72
CA LEU A 55 -7.35 -2.20 -4.98
C LEU A 55 -7.07 -3.60 -4.44
N LEU A 56 -5.92 -4.18 -4.79
CA LEU A 56 -5.50 -5.51 -4.34
C LEU A 56 -5.39 -5.62 -2.81
N ALA A 57 -4.81 -4.60 -2.15
CA ALA A 57 -4.73 -4.54 -0.70
C ALA A 57 -6.13 -4.47 -0.04
N ASN A 58 -7.06 -3.67 -0.60
CA ASN A 58 -8.44 -3.64 -0.11
C ASN A 58 -9.13 -5.00 -0.27
N SER A 59 -8.94 -5.69 -1.40
CA SER A 59 -9.52 -7.02 -1.63
C SER A 59 -9.02 -8.04 -0.62
N ILE A 60 -7.72 -8.04 -0.29
CA ILE A 60 -7.20 -8.96 0.74
C ILE A 60 -7.72 -8.61 2.13
N VAL A 61 -7.84 -7.33 2.49
CA VAL A 61 -8.43 -6.94 3.78
C VAL A 61 -9.90 -7.36 3.86
N ALA A 62 -10.65 -7.30 2.76
CA ALA A 62 -12.04 -7.78 2.74
C ALA A 62 -12.14 -9.31 2.96
N GLU A 63 -11.20 -10.08 2.41
CA GLU A 63 -11.15 -11.54 2.59
C GLU A 63 -10.56 -11.96 3.95
N CYS A 64 -9.67 -11.15 4.53
CA CYS A 64 -8.94 -11.44 5.76
C CYS A 64 -8.94 -10.21 6.70
N PRO A 65 -10.11 -9.80 7.22
CA PRO A 65 -10.25 -8.52 7.93
C PRO A 65 -9.51 -8.45 9.27
N ALA A 66 -9.15 -9.60 9.84
CA ALA A 66 -8.40 -9.69 11.08
C ALA A 66 -6.89 -9.82 10.88
N ASP A 67 -6.41 -9.93 9.63
CA ASP A 67 -4.97 -10.08 9.36
C ASP A 67 -4.25 -8.73 9.51
N THR A 68 -3.37 -8.65 10.50
CA THR A 68 -2.72 -7.39 10.88
C THR A 68 -1.69 -6.91 9.84
N GLU A 69 -1.02 -7.82 9.13
CA GLU A 69 -0.07 -7.44 8.08
C GLU A 69 -0.79 -6.92 6.83
N ALA A 70 -1.95 -7.47 6.48
CA ALA A 70 -2.80 -6.96 5.41
C ALA A 70 -3.33 -5.56 5.73
N LEU A 71 -3.84 -5.35 6.96
CA LEU A 71 -4.26 -4.03 7.45
C LEU A 71 -3.09 -3.04 7.45
N GLY A 72 -1.91 -3.50 7.90
CA GLY A 72 -0.68 -2.71 7.91
C GLY A 72 -0.26 -2.23 6.52
N LEU A 73 -0.30 -3.12 5.52
CA LEU A 73 0.02 -2.75 4.14
C LEU A 73 -0.98 -1.75 3.57
N LEU A 74 -2.28 -1.96 3.77
CA LEU A 74 -3.30 -1.03 3.29
C LEU A 74 -3.13 0.35 3.93
N ALA A 75 -2.85 0.41 5.23
CA ALA A 75 -2.56 1.65 5.94
C ALA A 75 -1.33 2.37 5.37
N LEU A 76 -0.24 1.63 5.10
CA LEU A 76 0.98 2.16 4.51
C LEU A 76 0.72 2.78 3.12
N ILE A 77 -0.11 2.12 2.31
CA ILE A 77 -0.56 2.64 1.00
C ILE A 77 -1.39 3.92 1.17
N GLU A 78 -2.35 3.96 2.11
CA GLU A 78 -3.17 5.16 2.34
C GLU A 78 -2.30 6.38 2.76
N PHE A 79 -1.26 6.17 3.58
CA PHE A 79 -0.30 7.23 3.95
C PHE A 79 0.57 7.69 2.77
N GLY A 80 0.96 6.78 1.87
CA GLY A 80 1.67 7.15 0.64
C GLY A 80 0.79 7.99 -0.29
N GLU A 81 -0.46 7.55 -0.51
CA GLU A 81 -1.45 8.23 -1.35
C GLU A 81 -1.84 9.61 -0.80
N ALA A 82 -1.94 9.74 0.54
CA ALA A 82 -2.20 11.02 1.18
C ALA A 82 -1.16 12.09 0.86
N ARG A 83 0.10 11.68 0.65
CA ARG A 83 1.23 12.56 0.36
C ARG A 83 1.44 12.75 -1.14
N GLY A 84 1.05 11.78 -1.96
CA GLY A 84 1.30 11.75 -3.41
C GLY A 84 0.92 13.04 -4.14
N VAL A 85 -0.22 13.64 -3.77
CA VAL A 85 -0.76 14.86 -4.39
C VAL A 85 0.12 16.09 -4.17
N ALA A 86 0.88 16.14 -3.07
CA ALA A 86 1.68 17.30 -2.69
C ALA A 86 3.17 17.16 -3.04
N ARG A 87 3.55 16.15 -3.85
CA ARG A 87 4.96 15.86 -4.18
C ARG A 87 5.51 16.67 -5.35
N THR A 88 4.64 17.35 -6.09
CA THR A 88 5.02 18.05 -7.32
C THR A 88 4.51 19.48 -7.34
N THR A 89 5.23 20.36 -8.00
CA THR A 89 4.72 21.68 -8.39
C THR A 89 3.58 21.54 -9.41
N PRO A 90 2.81 22.61 -9.69
CA PRO A 90 1.84 22.61 -10.79
C PRO A 90 2.47 22.27 -12.16
N GLU A 91 3.76 22.55 -12.34
CA GLU A 91 4.55 22.23 -13.53
C GLU A 91 5.09 20.80 -13.54
N GLY A 92 4.75 19.98 -12.53
CA GLY A 92 5.15 18.58 -12.43
C GLY A 92 6.58 18.36 -11.93
N LEU A 93 7.23 19.37 -11.36
CA LEU A 93 8.59 19.24 -10.82
C LEU A 93 8.56 18.67 -9.40
N PRO A 94 9.51 17.80 -9.02
CA PRO A 94 9.55 17.23 -7.67
C PRO A 94 9.84 18.30 -6.63
N LEU A 95 9.06 18.31 -5.54
CA LEU A 95 9.29 19.15 -4.37
C LEU A 95 10.16 18.43 -3.34
N THR A 96 11.08 19.15 -2.71
CA THR A 96 11.80 18.66 -1.52
C THR A 96 10.86 18.61 -0.31
N LEU A 97 11.19 17.83 0.71
CA LEU A 97 10.36 17.71 1.92
C LEU A 97 10.17 19.06 2.66
N ALA A 98 11.08 20.02 2.49
CA ALA A 98 10.98 21.35 3.08
C ALA A 98 10.03 22.27 2.31
N GLU A 99 9.85 22.05 1.01
CA GLU A 99 8.99 22.84 0.14
C GLU A 99 7.54 22.34 0.11
N VAL A 100 7.32 21.08 0.48
CA VAL A 100 5.97 20.48 0.53
C VAL A 100 5.16 21.11 1.67
N ASP A 101 4.08 21.79 1.32
CA ASP A 101 3.03 22.16 2.27
C ASP A 101 2.30 20.89 2.75
N ARG A 102 2.54 20.52 4.02
CA ARG A 102 1.94 19.32 4.62
C ARG A 102 0.47 19.50 4.95
N SER A 103 -0.04 20.73 4.99
CA SER A 103 -1.47 20.98 5.15
C SER A 103 -2.29 20.47 3.96
N ALA A 104 -1.66 20.37 2.79
CA ALA A 104 -2.24 19.84 1.56
C ALA A 104 -2.32 18.30 1.52
N TRP A 105 -1.81 17.59 2.54
CA TRP A 105 -1.91 16.13 2.58
C TRP A 105 -3.36 15.69 2.79
N GLY A 106 -3.76 14.61 2.13
CA GLY A 106 -5.12 14.08 2.15
C GLY A 106 -5.55 13.62 3.55
N ARG A 107 -6.15 14.52 4.35
CA ARG A 107 -6.51 14.27 5.76
C ARG A 107 -7.43 13.06 5.95
N GLN A 108 -8.39 12.84 5.05
CA GLN A 108 -9.28 11.67 5.10
C GLN A 108 -8.50 10.35 4.96
N ARG A 109 -7.50 10.30 4.07
CA ARG A 109 -6.65 9.11 3.89
C ARG A 109 -5.75 8.88 5.09
N ILE A 110 -5.19 9.96 5.66
CA ILE A 110 -4.41 9.90 6.90
C ILE A 110 -5.26 9.29 8.02
N GLN A 111 -6.48 9.79 8.23
CA GLN A 111 -7.37 9.28 9.27
C GLN A 111 -7.70 7.79 9.07
N ARG A 112 -8.01 7.39 7.84
CA ARG A 112 -8.24 5.97 7.50
C ARG A 112 -7.00 5.12 7.76
N GLY A 113 -5.82 5.59 7.35
CA GLY A 113 -4.54 4.92 7.58
C GLY A 113 -4.25 4.75 9.08
N LEU A 114 -4.51 5.78 9.89
CA LEU A 114 -4.31 5.72 11.34
C LEU A 114 -5.22 4.68 12.01
N GLN A 115 -6.49 4.59 11.60
CA GLN A 115 -7.42 3.57 12.11
C GLN A 115 -6.93 2.16 11.78
N LEU A 116 -6.51 1.91 10.54
CA LEU A 116 -5.97 0.63 10.12
C LEU A 116 -4.66 0.30 10.85
N ALA A 117 -3.77 1.27 11.01
CA ALA A 117 -2.49 1.13 11.69
C ALA A 117 -2.67 0.78 13.18
N ALA A 118 -3.62 1.43 13.86
CA ALA A 118 -3.94 1.13 15.25
C ALA A 118 -4.37 -0.33 15.45
N THR A 119 -5.12 -0.90 14.51
CA THR A 119 -5.52 -2.31 14.54
C THR A 119 -4.38 -3.25 14.15
N ALA A 120 -3.51 -2.83 13.22
CA ALA A 120 -2.39 -3.65 12.74
C ALA A 120 -1.26 -3.79 13.77
N LEU A 121 -0.91 -2.71 14.47
CA LEU A 121 0.27 -2.63 15.34
C LEU A 121 0.36 -3.73 16.41
N PRO A 122 -0.72 -4.10 17.13
CA PRO A 122 -0.66 -5.16 18.14
C PRO A 122 -0.27 -6.53 17.60
N GLY A 123 -0.54 -6.82 16.32
CA GLY A 123 -0.17 -8.10 15.71
C GLY A 123 1.31 -8.20 15.32
N GLY A 124 2.03 -7.08 15.28
CA GLY A 124 3.41 -7.03 14.84
C GLY A 124 3.59 -7.43 13.37
N GLY A 125 4.84 -7.59 12.95
CA GLY A 125 5.20 -7.88 11.56
C GLY A 125 5.74 -6.67 10.80
N ARG A 126 6.17 -6.91 9.56
CA ARG A 126 6.88 -5.91 8.77
C ARG A 126 5.98 -4.72 8.44
N PHE A 127 4.78 -5.00 7.92
CA PHE A 127 3.87 -3.96 7.50
C PHE A 127 3.22 -3.25 8.68
N ALA A 128 2.95 -3.95 9.78
CA ALA A 128 2.48 -3.36 11.03
C ALA A 128 3.48 -2.32 11.58
N LEU A 129 4.78 -2.66 11.62
CA LEU A 129 5.82 -1.73 12.07
C LEU A 129 5.99 -0.55 11.11
N GLN A 130 6.05 -0.82 9.80
CA GLN A 130 6.17 0.23 8.78
C GLN A 130 5.01 1.22 8.83
N THR A 131 3.78 0.73 9.04
CA THR A 131 2.61 1.60 9.13
C THR A 131 2.61 2.45 10.41
N GLY A 132 3.11 1.92 11.53
CA GLY A 132 3.27 2.72 12.76
C GLY A 132 4.21 3.90 12.55
N ILE A 133 5.36 3.67 11.93
CA ILE A 133 6.34 4.72 11.58
C ILE A 133 5.71 5.73 10.62
N ALA A 134 5.09 5.25 9.53
CA ALA A 134 4.44 6.10 8.55
C ALA A 134 3.32 6.96 9.17
N GLY A 135 2.51 6.37 10.05
CA GLY A 135 1.42 7.05 10.75
C GLY A 135 1.90 8.17 11.66
N LEU A 136 3.02 7.98 12.38
CA LEU A 136 3.65 9.04 13.17
C LEU A 136 4.09 10.22 12.28
N HIS A 137 4.74 9.93 11.15
CA HIS A 137 5.13 10.98 10.21
C HIS A 137 3.92 11.70 9.58
N SER A 138 2.85 10.96 9.27
CA SER A 138 1.64 11.52 8.68
C SER A 138 0.77 12.32 9.66
N SER A 139 0.87 12.06 10.96
CA SER A 139 0.12 12.78 12.00
C SER A 139 0.86 13.98 12.59
N ALA A 140 2.19 14.05 12.43
CA ALA A 140 3.01 15.20 12.85
C ALA A 140 2.90 16.42 11.89
N ALA A 141 1.88 16.45 11.03
CA ALA A 141 1.66 17.44 9.97
C ALA A 141 0.42 18.30 10.22
#